data_AF-A0A6L3AIN2-F1
#
_entry.id   AF-A0A6L3AIN2-F1
#
_cell.length_a   1.000
_cell.length_b   1.000
_cell.length_c   1.000
_cell.angle_alpha   90.00
_cell.angle_beta   90.00
_cell.angle_gamma   90.00
#
_symmetry.space_group_name_H-M   'P 1'
#
loop_
_entity.id
_entity.type
_entity.pdbx_description
1 polymer ?
#
loop_
_entity_poly.entity_id
_entity_poly.type
_entity_poly.pdbx_seq_one_letter_code
_entity_poly.pdbx_strand_id
1 'polypeptide(L)'
;MKYENFNDGEALKLAINIEEEGLEFYSTLAKNVKDTKVKEIFSKLASDEKDHLAHFQKAYHEITSSVTAAEVCEGYTVDLYLKHLIDTGIFTQKDEAKRLAKEVKTDIDALKIGIQAEKDSILYYSEAARNTRHTAGKAAFELLANEEKKHLKLLAEQIKVLKKTVK
;
A
#
# COMPACT_ATOMS: atom_id res chain seq x y z
N MET A 1 -2.49 -19.98 -12.35
CA MET A 1 -1.85 -19.50 -13.60
C MET A 1 -0.64 -18.68 -13.22
N LYS A 2 0.51 -18.91 -13.86
CA LYS A 2 1.63 -17.95 -13.85
C LYS A 2 1.35 -16.99 -15.00
N TYR A 3 1.22 -15.70 -14.74
CA TYR A 3 1.00 -14.74 -15.82
C TYR A 3 2.29 -14.60 -16.62
N GLU A 4 2.22 -14.77 -17.95
CA GLU A 4 3.41 -14.86 -18.79
C GLU A 4 4.16 -13.52 -18.91
N ASN A 5 3.53 -12.38 -18.57
CA ASN A 5 4.05 -11.02 -18.76
C ASN A 5 4.10 -10.13 -17.50
N PHE A 6 4.16 -10.70 -16.29
CA PHE A 6 4.33 -9.88 -15.08
C PHE A 6 5.64 -9.10 -15.12
N ASN A 7 5.56 -7.76 -15.11
CA ASN A 7 6.72 -6.86 -15.14
C ASN A 7 7.08 -6.45 -13.71
N ASP A 8 8.18 -6.99 -13.20
CA ASP A 8 8.66 -6.72 -11.85
C ASP A 8 8.97 -5.24 -11.58
N GLY A 9 9.51 -4.53 -12.58
CA GLY A 9 9.80 -3.10 -12.47
C GLY A 9 8.54 -2.26 -12.36
N GLU A 10 7.51 -2.56 -13.15
CA GLU A 10 6.20 -1.88 -13.05
C GLU A 10 5.49 -2.20 -11.73
N ALA A 11 5.54 -3.46 -11.29
CA ALA A 11 4.95 -3.86 -10.03
C ALA A 11 5.59 -3.12 -8.84
N LEU A 12 6.91 -2.93 -8.87
CA LEU A 12 7.62 -2.18 -7.84
C LEU A 12 7.35 -0.67 -7.92
N LYS A 13 7.26 -0.09 -9.13
CA LYS A 13 6.85 1.31 -9.29
C LYS A 13 5.46 1.57 -8.71
N LEU A 14 4.52 0.66 -8.96
CA LEU A 14 3.19 0.76 -8.40
C LEU A 14 3.22 0.64 -6.88
N ALA A 15 4.01 -0.29 -6.34
CA ALA A 15 4.19 -0.43 -4.89
C ALA A 15 4.74 0.86 -4.25
N ILE A 16 5.75 1.48 -4.87
CA ILE A 16 6.27 2.79 -4.45
C ILE A 16 5.15 3.84 -4.39
N ASN A 17 4.31 3.91 -5.43
CA ASN A 17 3.19 4.86 -5.47
C ASN A 17 2.15 4.57 -4.37
N ILE A 18 1.85 3.30 -4.11
CA ILE A 18 0.94 2.89 -3.03
C ILE A 18 1.46 3.38 -1.68
N GLU A 19 2.74 3.17 -1.40
CA GLU A 19 3.36 3.62 -0.14
C GLU A 19 3.43 5.15 -0.01
N GLU A 20 3.70 5.87 -1.11
CA GLU A 20 3.68 7.34 -1.12
C GLU A 20 2.28 7.89 -0.80
N GLU A 21 1.25 7.33 -1.44
CA GLU A 21 -0.14 7.72 -1.17
C GLU A 21 -0.59 7.27 0.24
N GLY A 22 -0.17 6.10 0.71
CA GLY A 22 -0.41 5.59 2.06
C GLY A 22 0.18 6.50 3.15
N LEU A 23 1.42 6.96 2.96
CA LEU A 23 2.07 7.92 3.84
C LEU A 23 1.25 9.23 3.94
N GLU A 24 0.84 9.80 2.80
CA GLU A 24 0.04 11.02 2.80
C GLU A 24 -1.35 10.79 3.42
N PHE A 25 -1.97 9.64 3.13
CA PHE A 25 -3.25 9.21 3.63
C PHE A 25 -3.28 9.15 5.15
N TYR A 26 -2.39 8.35 5.75
CA TYR A 26 -2.34 8.18 7.20
C TYR A 26 -1.87 9.44 7.92
N SER A 27 -0.94 10.21 7.32
CA SER A 27 -0.57 11.53 7.83
C SER A 27 -1.75 12.50 7.87
N THR A 28 -2.67 12.41 6.91
CA THR A 28 -3.88 13.24 6.86
C THR A 28 -4.92 12.74 7.85
N LEU A 29 -5.16 11.44 7.94
CA LEU A 29 -6.08 10.86 8.91
C LEU A 29 -5.67 11.16 10.35
N ALA A 30 -4.38 11.02 10.69
CA ALA A 30 -3.85 11.35 12.01
C ALA A 30 -4.09 12.81 12.44
N LYS A 31 -4.23 13.74 11.48
CA LYS A 31 -4.55 15.15 11.75
C LYS A 31 -6.05 15.39 11.97
N ASN A 32 -6.91 14.57 11.36
CA ASN A 32 -8.35 14.79 11.30
C ASN A 32 -9.15 14.02 12.36
N VAL A 33 -8.61 12.91 12.86
CA VAL A 33 -9.27 12.09 13.89
C VAL A 33 -9.23 12.73 15.27
N LYS A 34 -10.22 12.40 16.10
CA LYS A 34 -10.38 12.99 17.44
C LYS A 34 -9.87 12.08 18.56
N ASP A 35 -10.11 10.78 18.45
CA ASP A 35 -9.65 9.79 19.42
C ASP A 35 -8.12 9.70 19.43
N THR A 36 -7.53 9.89 20.62
CA THR A 36 -6.09 9.89 20.81
C THR A 36 -5.45 8.57 20.39
N LYS A 37 -6.11 7.43 20.64
CA LYS A 37 -5.56 6.12 20.29
C LYS A 37 -5.59 5.89 18.79
N VAL A 38 -6.67 6.31 18.11
CA VAL A 38 -6.75 6.28 16.64
C VAL A 38 -5.68 7.18 16.03
N LYS A 39 -5.45 8.37 16.59
CA LYS A 39 -4.38 9.27 16.16
C LYS A 39 -3.00 8.64 16.27
N GLU A 40 -2.71 7.98 17.40
CA GLU A 40 -1.45 7.26 17.60
C GLU A 40 -1.26 6.15 16.55
N ILE A 41 -2.31 5.37 16.30
CA ILE A 41 -2.27 4.30 15.31
C ILE A 41 -1.97 4.87 13.92
N PHE A 42 -2.70 5.89 13.46
CA PHE A 42 -2.44 6.48 12.14
C PHE A 42 -1.08 7.18 12.04
N SER A 43 -0.60 7.78 13.12
CA SER A 43 0.76 8.34 13.14
C SER A 43 1.82 7.25 13.00
N LYS A 44 1.59 6.09 13.64
CA LYS A 44 2.46 4.93 13.52
C LYS A 44 2.43 4.35 12.11
N LEU A 45 1.24 4.10 11.55
CA LEU A 45 1.11 3.59 10.19
C LEU A 45 1.80 4.52 9.19
N ALA A 46 1.58 5.84 9.26
CA ALA A 46 2.30 6.79 8.41
C ALA A 46 3.84 6.68 8.53
N SER A 47 4.36 6.42 9.73
CA SER A 47 5.80 6.18 9.89
C SER A 47 6.24 4.88 9.25
N ASP A 48 5.44 3.81 9.40
CA ASP A 48 5.72 2.50 8.84
C ASP A 48 5.70 2.56 7.28
N GLU A 49 4.74 3.27 6.67
CA GLU A 49 4.69 3.47 5.19
C GLU A 49 5.92 4.20 4.64
N LYS A 50 6.49 5.13 5.42
CA LYS A 50 7.72 5.80 5.02
C LYS A 50 8.89 4.81 4.94
N ASP A 51 8.96 3.87 5.88
CA ASP A 51 9.98 2.83 5.88
C ASP A 51 9.71 1.83 4.74
N HIS A 52 8.45 1.44 4.51
CA HIS A 52 8.03 0.60 3.39
C HIS A 52 8.42 1.21 2.03
N LEU A 53 8.17 2.50 1.84
CA LEU A 53 8.59 3.24 0.65
C LEU A 53 10.10 3.09 0.40
N ALA A 54 10.92 3.26 1.44
CA ALA A 54 12.36 3.09 1.32
C ALA A 54 12.76 1.64 0.95
N HIS A 55 12.03 0.64 1.47
CA HIS A 55 12.22 -0.76 1.11
C HIS A 55 11.93 -1.02 -0.37
N PHE A 56 10.81 -0.52 -0.91
CA PHE A 56 10.49 -0.70 -2.32
C PHE A 56 11.40 0.10 -3.26
N GLN A 57 11.79 1.32 -2.88
CA GLN A 57 12.78 2.10 -3.66
C GLN A 57 14.12 1.37 -3.77
N LYS A 58 14.57 0.74 -2.68
CA LYS A 58 15.78 -0.09 -2.68
C LYS A 58 15.63 -1.31 -3.59
N ALA A 59 14.53 -2.06 -3.46
CA ALA A 59 14.28 -3.24 -4.29
C ALA A 59 14.18 -2.88 -5.79
N TYR A 60 13.53 -1.75 -6.11
CA TYR A 60 13.45 -1.22 -7.47
C TYR A 60 14.83 -0.88 -8.02
N HIS A 61 15.66 -0.19 -7.24
CA HIS A 61 17.03 0.13 -7.64
C HIS A 61 17.86 -1.13 -7.91
N GLU A 62 17.80 -2.14 -7.04
CA GLU A 62 18.53 -3.42 -7.22
C GLU A 62 18.16 -4.14 -8.53
N ILE A 63 16.88 -4.11 -8.91
CA ILE A 63 16.40 -4.72 -10.15
C ILE A 63 16.80 -3.87 -11.36
N THR A 64 16.68 -2.55 -11.30
CA THR A 64 17.06 -1.67 -12.43
C THR A 64 18.56 -1.54 -12.66
N SER A 65 19.37 -1.64 -11.61
CA SER A 65 20.84 -1.58 -11.71
C SER A 65 21.44 -2.88 -12.24
N SER A 66 20.70 -3.99 -12.15
CA SER A 66 21.08 -5.29 -12.72
C SER A 66 20.76 -5.42 -14.22
N VAL A 67 19.98 -4.47 -14.77
CA VAL A 67 19.58 -4.40 -16.18
C VAL A 67 20.43 -3.29 -16.84
N THR A 68 21.16 -3.61 -17.90
CA THR A 68 21.92 -2.58 -18.63
C THR A 68 20.99 -1.49 -19.13
N ALA A 69 21.39 -0.21 -19.03
CA ALA A 69 20.62 0.98 -19.39
C ALA A 69 19.99 0.99 -20.81
N ALA A 70 20.32 0.01 -21.66
CA ALA A 70 19.78 -0.18 -23.01
C ALA A 70 18.36 -0.78 -23.06
N GLU A 71 17.86 -1.44 -22.00
CA GLU A 71 16.51 -2.04 -21.99
C GLU A 71 15.46 -1.16 -21.29
N VAL A 72 15.86 0.00 -20.78
CA VAL A 72 14.99 0.94 -20.05
C VAL A 72 14.60 2.10 -20.95
N CYS A 73 13.99 1.84 -22.11
CA CYS A 73 13.14 2.82 -22.82
C CYS A 73 12.44 2.19 -24.03
N GLU A 74 11.15 1.87 -23.88
CA GLU A 74 10.03 2.26 -24.78
C GLU A 74 8.79 1.40 -24.52
N GLY A 75 7.62 2.03 -24.40
CA GLY A 75 6.32 1.37 -24.55
C GLY A 75 5.78 0.62 -23.34
N TYR A 76 5.31 1.37 -22.34
CA TYR A 76 4.66 0.85 -21.13
C TYR A 76 3.27 0.28 -21.42
N THR A 77 3.10 -1.03 -21.24
CA THR A 77 1.78 -1.65 -21.11
C THR A 77 1.71 -2.32 -19.76
N VAL A 78 1.13 -1.63 -18.79
CA VAL A 78 0.62 -2.24 -17.56
C VAL A 78 -0.23 -3.44 -17.97
N ASP A 79 0.16 -4.64 -17.54
CA ASP A 79 -0.60 -5.87 -17.81
C ASP A 79 -2.08 -5.65 -17.45
N LEU A 80 -3.00 -6.10 -18.30
CA LEU A 80 -4.45 -6.00 -18.11
C LEU A 80 -4.90 -6.49 -16.73
N TYR A 81 -4.18 -7.45 -16.13
CA TYR A 81 -4.43 -7.95 -14.79
C TYR A 81 -4.03 -6.97 -13.69
N LEU A 82 -2.84 -6.36 -13.77
CA LEU A 82 -2.43 -5.33 -12.82
C LEU A 82 -3.35 -4.12 -12.92
N LYS A 83 -3.70 -3.74 -14.15
CA LYS A 83 -4.68 -2.69 -14.41
C LYS A 83 -6.05 -3.03 -13.81
N HIS A 84 -6.50 -4.27 -13.90
CA HIS A 84 -7.76 -4.67 -13.28
C HIS A 84 -7.72 -4.60 -11.75
N LEU A 85 -6.64 -5.04 -11.11
CA LEU A 85 -6.48 -4.92 -9.65
C LEU A 85 -6.47 -3.45 -9.21
N ILE A 86 -5.78 -2.60 -9.95
CA ILE A 86 -5.75 -1.14 -9.78
C ILE A 86 -7.16 -0.55 -9.90
N ASP A 87 -7.86 -0.84 -11.00
CA ASP A 87 -9.20 -0.33 -11.29
C ASP A 87 -10.23 -0.74 -10.21
N THR A 88 -9.92 -1.74 -9.37
CA THR A 88 -10.85 -2.31 -8.38
C THR A 88 -10.64 -1.88 -6.92
N GLY A 89 -9.55 -1.20 -6.53
CA GLY A 89 -9.41 -0.86 -5.11
C GLY A 89 -8.13 -0.21 -4.58
N ILE A 90 -7.17 0.22 -5.40
CA ILE A 90 -5.92 0.81 -4.89
C ILE A 90 -5.86 2.31 -5.21
N PHE A 91 -5.27 3.12 -4.30
CA PHE A 91 -4.99 4.54 -4.53
C PHE A 91 -3.93 4.71 -5.63
N THR A 92 -4.37 4.68 -6.89
CA THR A 92 -3.49 4.82 -8.04
C THR A 92 -3.61 6.17 -8.72
N GLN A 93 -4.64 6.94 -8.36
CA GLN A 93 -4.75 8.31 -8.82
C GLN A 93 -4.09 9.24 -7.80
N LYS A 94 -3.25 10.12 -8.32
CA LYS A 94 -2.59 11.15 -7.53
C LYS A 94 -3.60 11.94 -6.70
N ASP A 95 -3.27 12.17 -5.43
CA ASP A 95 -4.07 12.91 -4.45
C ASP A 95 -5.40 12.23 -4.04
N GLU A 96 -5.74 11.05 -4.56
CA GLU A 96 -6.99 10.35 -4.23
C GLU A 96 -7.03 9.98 -2.75
N ALA A 97 -5.92 9.47 -2.21
CA ALA A 97 -5.85 9.08 -0.81
C ALA A 97 -6.04 10.31 0.09
N LYS A 98 -5.37 11.42 -0.23
CA LYS A 98 -5.55 12.71 0.46
C LYS A 98 -6.99 13.22 0.41
N ARG A 99 -7.69 13.10 -0.72
CA ARG A 99 -9.10 13.51 -0.85
C ARG A 99 -9.99 12.67 0.05
N LEU A 100 -9.88 11.35 -0.02
CA LEU A 100 -10.64 10.44 0.81
C LEU A 100 -10.41 10.69 2.29
N ALA A 101 -9.15 10.89 2.71
CA ALA A 101 -8.81 11.20 4.10
C ALA A 101 -9.41 12.52 4.61
N LYS A 102 -9.66 13.50 3.74
CA LYS A 102 -10.32 14.76 4.09
C LYS A 102 -11.84 14.65 4.19
N GLU A 103 -12.45 13.71 3.47
CA GLU A 103 -13.90 13.52 3.46
C GLU A 103 -14.40 12.69 4.64
N VAL A 104 -13.50 12.00 5.35
CA VAL A 104 -13.83 11.25 6.56
C VAL A 104 -14.34 12.16 7.67
N LYS A 105 -15.53 11.82 8.19
CA LYS A 105 -16.21 12.61 9.23
C LYS A 105 -16.07 12.04 10.64
N THR A 106 -15.78 10.74 10.77
CA THR A 106 -15.75 10.04 12.05
C THR A 106 -14.53 9.14 12.17
N ASP A 107 -14.05 8.95 13.40
CA ASP A 107 -12.91 8.08 13.68
C ASP A 107 -13.20 6.61 13.30
N ILE A 108 -14.46 6.18 13.41
CA ILE A 108 -14.89 4.84 12.97
C ILE A 108 -14.80 4.72 11.45
N ASP A 109 -15.21 5.74 10.70
CA ASP A 109 -15.11 5.72 9.25
C ASP A 109 -13.64 5.81 8.80
N ALA A 110 -12.81 6.60 9.50
CA ALA A 110 -11.35 6.63 9.31
C ALA A 110 -10.76 5.22 9.41
N LEU A 111 -11.10 4.48 10.48
CA LEU A 111 -10.64 3.11 10.68
C LEU A 111 -11.16 2.14 9.62
N LYS A 112 -12.41 2.29 9.15
CA LYS A 112 -12.95 1.44 8.08
C LYS A 112 -12.20 1.63 6.77
N ILE A 113 -11.91 2.89 6.41
CA ILE A 113 -11.20 3.16 5.16
C ILE A 113 -9.73 2.73 5.25
N GLY A 114 -9.08 2.89 6.41
CA GLY A 114 -7.75 2.31 6.65
C GLY A 114 -7.78 0.80 6.51
N ILE A 115 -8.74 0.11 7.13
CA ILE A 115 -8.92 -1.35 6.99
C ILE A 115 -9.06 -1.78 5.52
N GLN A 116 -9.74 -0.97 4.70
CA GLN A 116 -9.89 -1.28 3.29
C GLN A 116 -8.57 -1.09 2.55
N ALA A 117 -7.89 0.04 2.74
CA ALA A 117 -6.57 0.30 2.18
C ALA A 117 -5.58 -0.84 2.50
N GLU A 118 -5.51 -1.28 3.77
CA GLU A 118 -4.66 -2.40 4.18
C GLU A 118 -4.98 -3.70 3.43
N LYS A 119 -6.27 -4.02 3.25
CA LYS A 119 -6.66 -5.24 2.52
C LYS A 119 -6.26 -5.18 1.06
N ASP A 120 -6.38 -4.01 0.44
CA ASP A 120 -6.08 -3.80 -0.96
C ASP A 120 -4.55 -3.89 -1.18
N SER A 121 -3.75 -3.30 -0.29
CA SER A 121 -2.29 -3.47 -0.26
C SER A 121 -1.87 -4.93 -0.03
N ILE A 122 -2.48 -5.63 0.94
CA ILE A 122 -2.20 -7.07 1.18
C ILE A 122 -2.48 -7.90 -0.06
N LEU A 123 -3.63 -7.68 -0.71
CA LEU A 123 -4.01 -8.40 -1.92
C LEU A 123 -2.97 -8.15 -3.02
N TYR A 124 -2.63 -6.89 -3.25
CA TYR A 124 -1.65 -6.50 -4.25
C TYR A 124 -0.28 -7.13 -4.01
N TYR A 125 0.30 -6.97 -2.82
CA TYR A 125 1.61 -7.50 -2.49
C TYR A 125 1.64 -9.03 -2.50
N SER A 126 0.58 -9.69 -2.04
CA SER A 126 0.48 -11.16 -2.09
C SER A 126 0.46 -11.67 -3.54
N GLU A 127 -0.27 -10.99 -4.42
CA GLU A 127 -0.33 -11.35 -5.84
C GLU A 127 0.96 -10.99 -6.58
N ALA A 128 1.57 -9.84 -6.29
CA ALA A 128 2.85 -9.45 -6.85
C ALA A 128 3.96 -10.45 -6.46
N ALA A 129 4.03 -10.86 -5.19
CA ALA A 129 4.97 -11.88 -4.69
C ALA A 129 4.82 -13.25 -5.38
N ARG A 130 3.60 -13.62 -5.79
CA ARG A 130 3.35 -14.90 -6.48
C ARG A 130 3.76 -14.90 -7.94
N ASN A 131 3.82 -13.72 -8.57
CA ASN A 131 4.01 -13.57 -10.01
C ASN A 131 5.39 -13.01 -10.39
N THR A 132 6.05 -12.29 -9.49
CA THR A 132 7.44 -11.84 -9.62
C THR A 132 8.39 -13.00 -9.85
N ARG A 133 9.36 -12.79 -10.76
CA ARG A 133 10.45 -13.76 -11.02
C ARG A 133 11.76 -13.34 -10.32
N HIS A 134 11.85 -12.10 -9.87
CA HIS A 134 13.01 -11.59 -9.16
C HIS A 134 12.93 -11.88 -7.66
N THR A 135 14.00 -12.48 -7.12
CA THR A 135 14.08 -12.85 -5.71
C THR A 135 14.02 -11.65 -4.76
N ALA A 136 14.65 -10.53 -5.13
CA ALA A 136 14.61 -9.29 -4.35
C ALA A 136 13.19 -8.70 -4.30
N GLY A 137 12.51 -8.60 -5.45
CA GLY A 137 11.12 -8.14 -5.53
C GLY A 137 10.18 -9.03 -4.74
N LYS A 138 10.33 -10.36 -4.87
CA LYS A 138 9.58 -11.34 -4.09
C LYS A 138 9.72 -11.12 -2.59
N ALA A 139 10.95 -11.00 -2.10
CA ALA A 139 11.21 -10.80 -0.68
C ALA A 139 10.59 -9.49 -0.16
N ALA A 140 10.66 -8.41 -0.93
CA ALA A 140 10.04 -7.13 -0.58
C ALA A 140 8.51 -7.26 -0.48
N PHE A 141 7.86 -7.82 -1.51
CA PHE A 141 6.41 -8.01 -1.50
C PHE A 141 5.93 -8.93 -0.37
N GLU A 142 6.61 -10.04 -0.10
CA GLU A 142 6.23 -10.96 0.98
C GLU A 142 6.40 -10.33 2.37
N LEU A 143 7.46 -9.55 2.56
CA LEU A 143 7.71 -8.85 3.81
C LEU A 143 6.59 -7.84 4.09
N LEU A 144 6.30 -6.95 3.14
CA LEU A 144 5.35 -5.86 3.33
C LEU A 144 3.91 -6.37 3.37
N ALA A 145 3.55 -7.41 2.60
CA ALA A 145 2.27 -8.10 2.76
C ALA A 145 2.03 -8.63 4.18
N ASN A 146 3.09 -8.96 4.93
CA ASN A 146 2.97 -9.41 6.31
C ASN A 146 2.95 -8.25 7.32
N GLU A 147 3.60 -7.13 7.04
CA GLU A 147 3.47 -5.90 7.83
C GLU A 147 2.05 -5.32 7.71
N GLU A 148 1.49 -5.24 6.50
CA GLU A 148 0.10 -4.76 6.30
C GLU A 148 -0.93 -5.64 7.01
N LYS A 149 -0.70 -6.95 7.13
CA LYS A 149 -1.57 -7.82 7.94
C LYS A 149 -1.57 -7.43 9.42
N LYS A 150 -0.44 -6.93 9.94
CA LYS A 150 -0.35 -6.42 11.32
C LYS A 150 -1.07 -5.07 11.44
N HIS A 151 -0.93 -4.17 10.46
CA HIS A 151 -1.68 -2.92 10.39
C HIS A 151 -3.19 -3.18 10.37
N LEU A 152 -3.65 -4.06 9.47
CA LEU A 152 -5.04 -4.50 9.39
C LEU A 152 -5.57 -5.00 10.73
N LYS A 153 -4.79 -5.85 11.42
CA LYS A 153 -5.15 -6.36 12.74
C LYS A 153 -5.28 -5.23 13.77
N LEU A 154 -4.32 -4.31 13.81
CA LEU A 154 -4.32 -3.17 14.72
C LEU A 154 -5.56 -2.28 14.52
N LEU A 155 -5.88 -1.94 13.28
CA LEU A 155 -7.06 -1.15 12.94
C LEU A 155 -8.36 -1.89 13.29
N ALA A 156 -8.43 -3.19 12.97
CA ALA A 156 -9.59 -4.03 13.25
C ALA A 156 -9.83 -4.28 14.76
N GLU A 157 -8.77 -4.22 15.58
CA GLU A 157 -8.89 -4.26 17.03
C GLU A 157 -9.40 -2.92 17.56
N GLN A 158 -8.83 -1.81 17.09
CA GLN A 158 -9.25 -0.47 17.54
C GLN A 158 -10.71 -0.17 17.20
N ILE A 159 -11.19 -0.55 16.01
CA ILE A 159 -12.60 -0.35 15.64
C ILE A 159 -13.55 -1.15 16.56
N LYS A 160 -13.15 -2.33 17.03
CA LYS A 160 -13.93 -3.12 17.99
C LYS A 160 -13.98 -2.45 19.36
N VAL A 161 -12.87 -1.85 19.81
CA VAL A 161 -12.80 -1.10 21.07
C VAL A 161 -13.75 0.10 21.01
N LEU A 162 -13.63 0.94 19.98
CA LEU A 162 -14.48 2.13 19.81
C LEU A 162 -15.97 1.80 19.75
N LYS A 163 -16.36 0.74 19.03
CA LYS A 163 -17.77 0.30 18.96
C LYS A 163 -18.33 -0.19 20.30
N LYS A 164 -17.48 -0.69 21.21
CA LYS A 164 -17.91 -1.07 22.56
C LYS A 164 -18.08 0.13 23.48
N THR A 165 -17.28 1.17 23.30
CA THR A 165 -17.31 2.39 24.12
C THR A 165 -18.46 3.33 23.76
N VAL A 166 -18.96 3.28 22.52
CA VAL A 166 -20.10 4.10 22.04
C VAL A 166 -21.47 3.47 22.35
N LYS A 167 -21.49 2.28 22.96
CA LYS A 167 -22.71 1.52 23.28
C LYS A 167 -23.12 1.72 24.73
#